data_AF-U9TDT6-F1
#
_entry.id   AF-U9TDT6-F1
#
_cell.length_a   1.000
_cell.length_b   1.000
_cell.length_c   1.000
_cell.angle_alpha   90.00
_cell.angle_beta   90.00
_cell.angle_gamma   90.00
#
_symmetry.space_group_name_H-M   'P 1'
#
loop_
_entity.id
_entity.type
_entity.pdbx_description
1 polymer ?
#
loop_
_entity_poly.entity_id
_entity_poly.type
_entity_poly.pdbx_seq_one_letter_code
_entity_poly.pdbx_strand_id
1 'polypeptide(L)'
;MSIETKETDLKESNIYIDWLEKSIADEYINYYAYSEFKNLKPLGSGLYGSVSRANWKNTDGFFALKTFNNDKITLKEVVNEAYKITERINC
;
A
#
# COMPACT_ATOMS: atom_id res chain seq x y z
N MET A 1 -19.40 -23.51 -11.44
CA MET A 1 -19.05 -22.69 -10.26
C MET A 1 -17.79 -21.85 -10.42
N SER A 2 -16.91 -22.07 -11.41
CA SER A 2 -15.60 -21.38 -11.51
C SER A 2 -15.56 -20.07 -12.31
N ILE A 3 -16.71 -19.61 -12.81
CA ILE A 3 -16.83 -18.43 -13.69
C ILE A 3 -17.29 -17.20 -12.90
N GLU A 4 -18.31 -17.35 -12.04
CA GLU A 4 -18.79 -16.28 -11.16
C GLU A 4 -17.69 -15.75 -10.22
N THR A 5 -16.86 -16.62 -9.65
CA THR A 5 -15.79 -16.21 -8.72
C THR A 5 -14.72 -15.35 -9.40
N LYS A 6 -14.47 -15.54 -10.70
CA LYS A 6 -13.47 -14.75 -11.43
C LYS A 6 -13.99 -13.35 -11.80
N GLU A 7 -15.27 -13.22 -12.10
CA GLU A 7 -15.88 -11.93 -12.44
C GLU A 7 -16.09 -11.04 -11.20
N THR A 8 -16.42 -11.63 -10.05
CA THR A 8 -16.54 -10.89 -8.79
C THR A 8 -15.19 -10.35 -8.33
N ASP A 9 -14.12 -11.15 -8.44
CA ASP A 9 -12.75 -10.76 -8.06
C ASP A 9 -12.24 -9.59 -8.91
N LEU A 10 -12.55 -9.58 -10.22
CA LEU A 10 -12.16 -8.51 -11.14
C LEU A 10 -12.91 -7.20 -10.84
N LYS A 11 -14.21 -7.29 -10.54
CA LYS A 11 -15.01 -6.12 -10.16
C LYS A 11 -14.56 -5.51 -8.82
N GLU A 12 -14.26 -6.34 -7.82
CA GLU A 12 -13.78 -5.85 -6.52
C GLU A 12 -12.40 -5.20 -6.64
N SER A 13 -11.50 -5.78 -7.45
CA SER A 13 -10.19 -5.19 -7.74
C SER A 13 -10.31 -3.81 -8.40
N ASN A 14 -11.27 -3.63 -9.32
CA ASN A 14 -11.49 -2.33 -9.97
C ASN A 14 -11.93 -1.25 -8.97
N ILE A 15 -12.80 -1.59 -8.00
CA ILE A 15 -13.27 -0.63 -6.99
C ILE A 15 -12.11 -0.11 -6.13
N TYR A 16 -11.20 -0.98 -5.70
CA TYR A 16 -10.05 -0.55 -4.88
C TYR A 16 -9.03 0.28 -5.67
N ILE A 17 -8.84 -0.01 -6.96
CA ILE A 17 -7.99 0.78 -7.85
C ILE A 17 -8.59 2.18 -8.02
N ASP A 18 -9.88 2.28 -8.38
CA ASP A 18 -10.58 3.55 -8.55
C ASP A 18 -10.51 4.40 -7.27
N TRP A 19 -10.70 3.77 -6.10
CA TRP A 19 -10.58 4.46 -4.82
C TRP A 19 -9.16 4.99 -4.56
N LEU A 20 -8.13 4.19 -4.87
CA LEU A 20 -6.75 4.59 -4.67
C LEU A 20 -6.36 5.75 -5.61
N GLU A 21 -6.71 5.66 -6.89
CA GLU A 21 -6.48 6.72 -7.87
C GLU A 21 -7.16 8.02 -7.45
N LYS A 22 -8.43 7.94 -7.03
CA LYS A 22 -9.15 9.10 -6.51
C LYS A 22 -8.51 9.66 -5.24
N SER A 23 -8.06 8.82 -4.31
CA SER A 23 -7.44 9.28 -3.06
C SER A 23 -6.10 9.97 -3.28
N ILE A 24 -5.36 9.58 -4.33
CA ILE A 24 -4.16 10.27 -4.77
C ILE A 24 -4.53 11.61 -5.46
N ALA A 25 -5.53 11.61 -6.34
CA ALA A 25 -5.97 12.81 -7.05
C ALA A 25 -6.56 13.88 -6.12
N ASP A 26 -7.27 13.46 -5.07
CA ASP A 26 -7.86 14.32 -4.04
C ASP A 26 -6.84 14.67 -2.92
N GLU A 27 -5.56 14.31 -3.08
CA GLU A 27 -4.45 14.59 -2.14
C GLU A 27 -4.61 14.00 -0.72
N TYR A 28 -5.54 13.07 -0.52
CA TYR A 28 -5.66 12.32 0.74
C TYR A 28 -4.47 11.39 0.97
N ILE A 29 -3.86 10.89 -0.11
CA ILE A 29 -2.67 10.05 -0.07
C ILE A 29 -1.58 10.70 -0.93
N ASN A 30 -0.46 11.02 -0.29
CA ASN A 30 0.71 11.51 -1.00
C ASN A 30 1.39 10.37 -1.76
N TYR A 31 1.58 10.58 -3.07
CA TYR A 31 2.33 9.66 -3.91
C TYR A 31 3.84 9.96 -3.85
N TYR A 32 4.64 8.93 -3.60
CA TYR A 32 6.10 9.00 -3.62
C TYR A 32 6.65 7.93 -4.55
N ALA A 33 7.52 8.31 -5.48
CA ALA A 33 8.14 7.35 -6.38
C ALA A 33 9.12 6.46 -5.59
N TYR A 34 9.01 5.15 -5.76
CA TYR A 34 9.86 4.17 -5.05
C TYR A 34 11.37 4.43 -5.26
N SER A 35 11.75 4.95 -6.43
CA SER A 35 13.13 5.31 -6.77
C SER A 35 13.71 6.45 -5.94
N GLU A 36 12.88 7.23 -5.23
CA GLU A 36 13.34 8.29 -4.32
C GLU A 36 13.88 7.73 -2.99
N PHE A 37 13.62 6.45 -2.70
CA PHE A 37 14.08 5.79 -1.50
C PHE A 37 15.44 5.12 -1.73
N LYS A 38 16.34 5.29 -0.75
CA LYS A 38 17.71 4.77 -0.77
C LYS A 38 18.01 4.02 0.52
N ASN A 39 19.11 3.26 0.52
CA ASN A 39 19.61 2.56 1.69
C ASN A 39 18.58 1.61 2.33
N LEU A 40 17.85 0.87 1.48
CA LEU A 40 16.89 -0.15 1.89
C LEU A 40 17.57 -1.19 2.79
N LYS A 41 17.06 -1.35 4.01
CA LYS A 41 17.50 -2.38 4.96
C LYS A 41 16.29 -3.15 5.48
N PRO A 42 16.20 -4.47 5.29
CA PRO A 42 15.10 -5.25 5.84
C PRO A 42 15.08 -5.14 7.36
N LEU A 43 13.90 -4.89 7.92
CA LEU A 43 13.65 -4.87 9.36
C LEU A 43 12.93 -6.15 9.82
N GLY A 44 12.05 -6.68 8.98
CA GLY A 44 11.35 -7.93 9.27
C GLY A 44 10.42 -8.34 8.15
N SER A 45 9.99 -9.60 8.18
CA SER A 45 8.98 -10.15 7.28
C SER A 45 7.93 -10.92 8.08
N GLY A 46 6.72 -10.93 7.56
CA GLY A 46 5.59 -11.64 8.13
C GLY A 46 4.66 -12.16 7.03
N LEU A 47 3.50 -12.67 7.44
CA LEU A 47 2.55 -13.32 6.54
C LEU A 47 2.02 -12.36 5.45
N TYR A 48 1.86 -11.08 5.78
CA TYR A 48 1.26 -10.08 4.92
C TYR A 48 2.29 -9.20 4.18
N GLY A 49 3.57 -9.56 4.24
CA GLY A 49 4.62 -8.82 3.55
C GLY A 49 5.89 -8.61 4.37
N SER A 50 6.74 -7.71 3.90
CA SER A 50 7.99 -7.34 4.56
C SER A 50 8.07 -5.85 4.82
N VAL A 51 8.84 -5.48 5.84
CA VAL A 51 9.11 -4.09 6.21
C VAL A 51 10.60 -3.84 6.08
N SER A 52 10.96 -2.75 5.40
CA SER A 52 12.33 -2.29 5.23
C SER A 52 12.46 -0.85 5.68
N ARG A 53 13.58 -0.50 6.30
CA ARG A 53 13.96 0.89 6.55
C ARG A 53 14.58 1.48 5.30
N ALA A 54 14.24 2.73 4.97
CA ALA A 54 14.88 3.48 3.89
C ALA A 54 15.08 4.95 4.29
N ASN A 55 15.98 5.62 3.58
CA ASN A 55 16.06 7.08 3.56
C ASN A 55 15.25 7.58 2.38
N TRP A 56 14.46 8.65 2.56
CA TRP A 56 13.75 9.31 1.47
C TRP A 56 14.53 10.56 1.03
N LYS A 57 14.86 10.65 -0.27
CA LYS A 57 15.63 11.77 -0.84
C LYS A 57 16.92 12.03 -0.05
N ASN A 58 17.23 13.30 0.19
CA ASN A 58 18.34 13.76 1.03
C ASN A 58 17.85 14.19 2.41
N THR A 59 16.76 13.59 2.90
CA THR A 59 16.29 13.84 4.27
C THR A 59 17.09 13.02 5.26
N ASP A 60 17.36 13.58 6.44
CA ASP A 60 18.07 12.87 7.51
C ASP A 60 17.17 11.83 8.21
N GLY A 61 15.89 11.75 7.83
CA GLY A 61 14.90 10.85 8.40
C GLY A 61 14.98 9.43 7.85
N PHE A 62 14.63 8.47 8.71
CA PHE A 62 14.36 7.09 8.31
C PHE A 62 12.86 6.86 8.16
N PHE A 63 12.49 6.12 7.13
CA PHE A 63 11.13 5.73 6.80
C PHE A 63 11.02 4.21 6.82
N ALA A 64 9.87 3.70 7.25
CA ALA A 64 9.52 2.30 7.12
C ALA A 64 8.71 2.10 5.83
N LEU A 65 9.24 1.30 4.92
CA LEU A 65 8.57 0.86 3.70
C LEU A 65 8.02 -0.54 3.93
N LYS A 66 6.70 -0.67 3.86
CA LYS A 66 6.03 -1.96 3.90
C LYS A 66 5.68 -2.41 2.49
N THR A 67 6.15 -3.59 2.12
CA THR A 67 5.84 -4.25 0.86
C THR A 67 4.93 -5.42 1.14
N PHE A 68 3.81 -5.50 0.42
CA PHE A 68 2.87 -6.60 0.54
C PHE A 68 3.20 -7.71 -0.44
N ASN A 69 2.82 -8.96 -0.12
CA ASN A 69 2.95 -10.06 -1.06
C ASN A 69 2.03 -9.82 -2.28
N ASN A 70 2.36 -10.31 -3.47
CA ASN A 70 1.59 -10.00 -4.69
C ASN A 70 0.43 -10.99 -4.91
N ASP A 71 -0.52 -11.00 -3.97
CA ASP A 71 -1.63 -11.94 -3.90
C ASP A 71 -2.93 -11.22 -4.27
N LYS A 72 -3.99 -11.97 -4.63
CA LYS A 72 -5.33 -11.38 -4.87
C LYS A 72 -5.86 -10.57 -3.67
N ILE A 73 -5.38 -10.87 -2.47
CA ILE A 73 -5.80 -10.24 -1.20
C ILE A 73 -5.13 -8.87 -1.00
N THR A 74 -4.10 -8.55 -1.78
CA THR A 74 -3.16 -7.46 -1.48
C THR A 74 -3.74 -6.07 -1.59
N LEU A 75 -4.52 -5.77 -2.62
CA LEU A 75 -5.11 -4.44 -2.80
C LEU A 75 -6.07 -4.08 -1.67
N LYS A 76 -6.92 -5.03 -1.27
CA LYS A 76 -7.85 -4.85 -0.15
C LYS A 76 -7.11 -4.58 1.17
N GLU A 77 -6.05 -5.33 1.45
CA GLU A 77 -5.24 -5.13 2.66
C GLU A 77 -4.51 -3.78 2.64
N VAL A 78 -3.96 -3.37 1.49
CA VAL A 78 -3.36 -2.04 1.31
C VAL A 78 -4.37 -0.95 1.64
N VAL A 79 -5.57 -1.03 1.06
CA VAL A 79 -6.65 -0.07 1.30
C VAL A 79 -7.06 -0.06 2.78
N ASN A 80 -7.30 -1.23 3.38
CA ASN A 80 -7.64 -1.35 4.80
C ASN A 80 -6.58 -0.76 5.74
N GLU A 81 -5.29 -0.99 5.45
CA GLU A 81 -4.21 -0.41 6.25
C GLU A 81 -4.10 1.11 6.06
N ALA A 82 -4.26 1.61 4.83
CA ALA A 82 -4.28 3.04 4.55
C ALA A 82 -5.39 3.75 5.32
N TYR A 83 -6.62 3.21 5.31
CA TYR A 83 -7.74 3.73 6.10
C TYR A 83 -7.43 3.77 7.60
N LYS A 84 -6.89 2.68 8.17
CA LYS A 84 -6.53 2.61 9.59
C LYS A 84 -5.46 3.64 10.00
N ILE A 85 -4.53 3.95 9.11
CA ILE A 85 -3.50 4.98 9.35
C ILE A 85 -4.13 6.37 9.35
N THR A 86 -4.98 6.66 8.35
CA THR A 86 -5.65 7.97 8.24
C THR A 86 -6.58 8.25 9.43
N GLU A 87 -7.31 7.24 9.94
CA GLU A 87 -8.14 7.41 11.14
C GLU A 87 -7.31 7.73 12.40
N ARG A 88 -6.13 7.10 12.55
CA ARG A 88 -5.26 7.34 13.72
C ARG A 88 -4.66 8.74 13.76
N ILE A 89 -4.55 9.42 12.62
CA ILE A 89 -3.97 10.78 12.52
C ILE A 89 -5.02 11.85 12.85
N ASN A 90 -6.31 11.55 12.68
CA ASN A 90 -7.42 12.48 12.89
C ASN A 90 -8.03 12.41 14.32
N CYS A 91 -7.41 11.70 15.26
CA CYS A 91 -7.84 11.55 16.65
C CYS A 91 -7.05 12.43 17.63
#